data_AF-A0A257A4E9-F1
#
_entry.id   AF-A0A257A4E9-F1
#
_cell.length_a   1.000
_cell.length_b   1.000
_cell.length_c   1.000
_cell.angle_alpha   90.00
_cell.angle_beta   90.00
_cell.angle_gamma   90.00
#
_symmetry.space_group_name_H-M   'P 1'
#
loop_
_entity.id
_entity.type
_entity.pdbx_description
1 polymer ?
#
loop_
_entity_poly.entity_id
_entity_poly.type
_entity_poly.pdbx_seq_one_letter_code
_entity_poly.pdbx_strand_id
1 'polypeptide(L)'
;MGMKYYAIIIATIAILSFIFVYSFKKENEQETIIISIYPENFSIEEGKSMEIILSVSKNGEPYETNVSWSVKASGDTGRVENGSFTDIYGKAKARYVAPKDVDEMEHGVEIIASVKIDGKEWKAYANATVYPRLYETELYLESNRREMIAGETCIFKAYLVAKEQQWHPLENATIIWKFYANGILFMEKKSETDENGITEMPLFYSNAIENTSIVAMAKFERNLSGEKDYEGSAADKSISVIPERPGDFPIVLIHGWSGSISNALINYTWWNLTKKLEARGFKVLDFDVTKPGIQWLTYEPDWFEEHHIPWVAARVCEKIRDALVLNGYSPNQTIDIVTHSMGGLVARFMAEHYMADVDYWNKSWNGKGYPWYGDGYPDITIGPFQIDDLIVVGTPCHGVPPNINVSLLREIIKCAYLPWWMGPVPDM
;
A
#
# COMPACT_ATOMS: atom_id res chain seq x y z
N MET A 1 -95.76 48.30 39.44
CA MET A 1 -94.84 48.41 38.29
C MET A 1 -93.68 47.40 38.33
N GLY A 2 -93.82 46.26 39.03
CA GLY A 2 -92.68 45.41 39.42
C GLY A 2 -92.48 44.09 38.66
N MET A 3 -93.48 43.52 37.97
CA MET A 3 -93.33 42.17 37.35
C MET A 3 -92.81 42.17 35.90
N LYS A 4 -93.10 43.21 35.09
CA LYS A 4 -92.62 43.27 33.69
C LYS A 4 -91.11 43.47 33.57
N TYR A 5 -90.49 44.17 34.51
CA TYR A 5 -89.03 44.38 34.53
C TYR A 5 -88.25 43.11 34.90
N TYR A 6 -88.77 42.29 35.83
CA TYR A 6 -88.13 41.03 36.21
C TYR A 6 -88.10 40.00 35.08
N ALA A 7 -89.19 39.88 34.31
CA ALA A 7 -89.24 38.97 33.16
C ALA A 7 -88.23 39.34 32.06
N ILE A 8 -88.03 40.64 31.81
CA ILE A 8 -87.06 41.14 30.83
C ILE A 8 -85.62 40.90 31.32
N ILE A 9 -85.35 41.13 32.59
CA ILE A 9 -84.02 40.89 33.17
C ILE A 9 -83.66 39.40 33.12
N ILE A 10 -84.58 38.51 33.48
CA ILE A 10 -84.36 37.05 33.42
C ILE A 10 -84.14 36.58 31.98
N ALA A 11 -84.92 37.08 31.02
CA ALA A 11 -84.73 36.74 29.60
C ALA A 11 -83.38 37.25 29.06
N THR A 12 -82.94 38.43 29.49
CA THR A 12 -81.66 39.01 29.06
C THR A 12 -80.47 38.26 29.67
N ILE A 13 -80.56 37.86 30.94
CA ILE A 13 -79.56 37.01 31.60
C ILE A 13 -79.51 35.63 30.93
N ALA A 14 -80.66 35.03 30.59
CA ALA A 14 -80.71 33.74 29.89
C ALA A 14 -80.06 33.82 28.50
N ILE A 15 -80.33 34.88 27.72
CA ILE A 15 -79.71 35.12 26.41
C ILE A 15 -78.20 35.34 26.54
N LEU A 16 -77.76 36.18 27.50
CA LEU A 16 -76.34 36.41 27.75
C LEU A 16 -75.63 35.13 28.22
N SER A 17 -76.29 34.31 29.04
CA SER A 17 -75.77 33.01 29.47
C SER A 17 -75.68 32.03 28.30
N PHE A 18 -76.66 32.03 27.39
CA PHE A 18 -76.63 31.18 26.20
C PHE A 18 -75.54 31.61 25.22
N ILE A 19 -75.36 32.92 25.01
CA ILE A 19 -74.27 33.47 24.20
C ILE A 19 -72.92 33.14 24.86
N PHE A 20 -72.80 33.29 26.18
CA PHE A 20 -71.56 32.98 26.89
C PHE A 20 -71.23 31.49 26.80
N VAL A 21 -72.17 30.59 27.06
CA VAL A 21 -71.98 29.13 26.93
C VAL A 21 -71.68 28.73 25.49
N TYR A 22 -72.35 29.35 24.50
CA TYR A 22 -72.11 29.06 23.09
C TYR A 22 -70.74 29.58 22.62
N SER A 23 -70.33 30.77 23.05
CA SER A 23 -68.99 31.33 22.75
C SER A 23 -67.89 30.52 23.45
N PHE A 24 -68.10 30.13 24.71
CA PHE A 24 -67.14 29.33 25.50
C PHE A 24 -67.00 27.89 24.97
N LYS A 25 -68.07 27.34 24.39
CA LYS A 25 -68.04 26.03 23.72
C LYS A 25 -67.34 26.11 22.36
N LYS A 26 -67.46 27.24 21.65
CA LYS A 26 -66.79 27.50 20.38
C LYS A 26 -65.30 27.85 20.54
N GLU A 27 -64.90 28.43 21.67
CA GLU A 27 -63.50 28.73 21.99
C GLU A 27 -62.71 27.53 22.56
N ASN A 28 -63.38 26.49 23.07
CA ASN A 28 -62.72 25.34 23.71
C ASN A 28 -62.68 24.05 22.88
N GLU A 29 -63.10 24.06 21.61
CA GLU A 29 -62.70 23.00 20.68
C GLU A 29 -61.24 23.23 20.29
N GLN A 30 -60.31 22.78 21.13
CA GLN A 30 -58.90 22.69 20.76
C GLN A 30 -58.79 21.72 19.58
N GLU A 31 -58.52 22.27 18.40
CA GLU A 31 -58.24 21.46 17.21
C GLU A 31 -57.08 20.53 17.50
N THR A 32 -57.34 19.22 17.39
CA THR A 32 -56.32 18.19 17.64
C THR A 32 -55.76 17.76 16.30
N ILE A 33 -54.52 18.14 16.01
CA ILE A 33 -53.81 17.76 14.79
C ILE A 33 -52.78 16.69 15.17
N ILE A 34 -52.89 15.51 14.56
CA ILE A 34 -51.91 14.43 14.74
C ILE A 34 -51.24 14.20 13.39
N ILE A 35 -49.92 14.29 13.39
CA ILE A 35 -49.08 13.95 12.25
C ILE A 35 -48.06 12.88 12.66
N SER A 36 -47.85 11.90 11.79
CA SER A 36 -46.88 10.82 12.03
C SER A 36 -46.30 10.34 10.72
N ILE A 37 -45.01 10.00 10.73
CA ILE A 37 -44.36 9.32 9.61
C ILE A 37 -44.13 7.86 10.01
N TYR A 38 -44.31 6.96 9.05
CA TYR A 38 -43.95 5.55 9.18
C TYR A 38 -43.11 5.11 7.97
N PRO A 39 -42.01 4.36 8.18
CA PRO A 39 -41.35 4.10 9.46
C PRO A 39 -40.69 5.36 10.04
N GLU A 40 -40.69 5.51 11.36
CA GLU A 40 -40.02 6.63 12.07
C GLU A 40 -38.50 6.46 12.10
N ASN A 41 -38.01 5.22 12.18
CA ASN A 41 -36.58 4.92 12.11
C ASN A 41 -36.38 3.73 11.17
N PHE A 42 -35.40 3.82 10.26
CA PHE A 42 -35.07 2.73 9.37
C PHE A 42 -33.60 2.75 8.93
N SER A 43 -33.14 1.60 8.45
CA SER A 43 -31.80 1.42 7.90
C SER A 43 -31.90 1.02 6.44
N ILE A 44 -31.03 1.59 5.61
CA ILE A 44 -31.02 1.33 4.18
C ILE A 44 -29.59 1.35 3.64
N GLU A 45 -29.32 0.53 2.63
CA GLU A 45 -28.05 0.61 1.89
C GLU A 45 -28.09 1.80 0.93
N GLU A 46 -26.95 2.41 0.67
CA GLU A 46 -26.81 3.44 -0.36
C GLU A 46 -27.42 3.02 -1.72
N GLY A 47 -27.88 4.00 -2.48
CA GLY A 47 -28.53 3.81 -3.78
C GLY A 47 -29.90 3.13 -3.75
N LYS A 48 -30.31 2.52 -2.62
CA LYS A 48 -31.65 1.93 -2.45
C LYS A 48 -32.67 2.99 -2.06
N SER A 49 -33.94 2.58 -2.05
CA SER A 49 -35.07 3.44 -1.69
C SER A 49 -36.02 2.80 -0.69
N MET A 50 -36.66 3.61 0.15
CA MET A 50 -37.67 3.23 1.15
C MET A 50 -38.98 3.98 0.90
N GLU A 51 -40.12 3.29 1.02
CA GLU A 51 -41.43 3.95 1.07
C GLU A 51 -41.62 4.54 2.48
N ILE A 52 -41.94 5.83 2.55
CA ILE A 52 -42.31 6.54 3.78
C ILE A 52 -43.74 7.08 3.63
N ILE A 53 -44.51 6.98 4.71
CA ILE A 53 -45.93 7.34 4.71
C ILE A 53 -46.16 8.39 5.80
N LEU A 54 -46.55 9.59 5.39
CA LEU A 54 -47.10 10.58 6.31
C LEU A 54 -48.59 10.31 6.51
N SER A 55 -49.05 10.26 7.76
CA SER A 55 -50.47 10.26 8.12
C SER A 55 -50.81 11.56 8.84
N VAL A 56 -51.85 12.25 8.37
CA VAL A 56 -52.36 13.51 8.91
C VAL A 56 -53.82 13.33 9.29
N SER A 57 -54.16 13.64 10.53
CA SER A 57 -55.55 13.71 10.99
C SER A 57 -55.84 15.02 11.70
N LYS A 58 -57.05 15.54 11.48
CA LYS A 58 -57.57 16.73 12.14
C LYS A 58 -58.85 16.34 12.88
N ASN A 59 -58.87 16.54 14.20
CA ASN A 59 -59.98 16.17 15.09
C ASN A 59 -60.35 14.67 15.00
N GLY A 60 -59.36 13.80 14.76
CA GLY A 60 -59.55 12.35 14.66
C GLY A 60 -59.94 11.83 13.28
N GLU A 61 -60.22 12.72 12.32
CA GLU A 61 -60.58 12.36 10.94
C GLU A 61 -59.39 12.54 9.98
N PRO A 62 -59.30 11.74 8.90
CA PRO A 62 -58.38 11.96 7.79
C PRO A 62 -58.40 13.40 7.26
N TYR A 63 -57.23 13.97 6.96
CA TYR A 63 -57.14 15.35 6.47
C TYR A 63 -56.33 15.45 5.17
N GLU A 64 -56.96 15.98 4.12
CA GLU A 64 -56.35 16.25 2.81
C GLU A 64 -55.60 17.58 2.79
N THR A 65 -54.28 17.56 2.59
CA THR A 65 -53.42 18.75 2.57
C THR A 65 -52.14 18.55 1.75
N ASN A 66 -51.50 19.67 1.39
CA ASN A 66 -50.19 19.67 0.76
C ASN A 66 -49.09 19.33 1.78
N VAL A 67 -48.12 18.54 1.33
CA VAL A 67 -46.95 18.13 2.10
C VAL A 67 -45.69 18.66 1.45
N SER A 68 -44.81 19.27 2.25
CA SER A 68 -43.46 19.65 1.85
C SER A 68 -42.46 18.73 2.54
N TRP A 69 -41.59 18.10 1.75
CA TRP A 69 -40.54 17.22 2.26
C TRP A 69 -39.20 17.96 2.24
N SER A 70 -38.43 17.83 3.32
CA SER A 70 -37.04 18.26 3.37
C SER A 70 -36.18 17.18 4.01
N VAL A 71 -34.91 17.16 3.63
CA VAL A 71 -33.95 16.16 4.10
C VAL A 71 -32.71 16.87 4.61
N LYS A 72 -32.13 16.38 5.70
CA LYS A 72 -30.91 16.94 6.31
C LYS A 72 -29.93 15.84 6.67
N ALA A 73 -28.66 16.09 6.40
CA ALA A 73 -27.54 15.24 6.77
C ALA A 73 -26.26 16.10 6.85
N SER A 74 -25.17 15.52 7.36
CA SER A 74 -23.82 16.13 7.33
C SER A 74 -23.22 16.20 5.91
N GLY A 75 -23.67 15.31 5.01
CA GLY A 75 -23.17 15.15 3.64
C GLY A 75 -24.31 15.10 2.61
N ASP A 76 -24.19 14.24 1.59
CA ASP A 76 -25.28 14.02 0.63
C ASP A 76 -26.51 13.49 1.36
N THR A 77 -27.64 14.16 1.19
CA THR A 77 -28.88 13.81 1.87
C THR A 77 -29.65 12.69 1.17
N GLY A 78 -29.33 12.41 -0.10
CA GLY A 78 -30.26 11.73 -1.01
C GLY A 78 -31.47 12.63 -1.29
N ARG A 79 -32.63 12.05 -1.59
CA ARG A 79 -33.84 12.83 -1.91
C ARG A 79 -35.13 12.10 -1.61
N VAL A 80 -36.20 12.86 -1.42
CA VAL A 80 -37.57 12.34 -1.35
C VAL A 80 -38.28 12.62 -2.67
N GLU A 81 -38.96 11.62 -3.21
CA GLU A 81 -39.72 11.69 -4.45
C GLU A 81 -41.22 11.45 -4.16
N ASN A 82 -42.09 12.18 -4.86
CA ASN A 82 -43.56 12.13 -4.75
C ASN A 82 -44.10 12.55 -3.36
N GLY A 83 -45.37 12.25 -3.09
CA GLY A 83 -46.00 12.46 -1.79
C GLY A 83 -46.28 13.91 -1.42
N SER A 84 -46.48 14.79 -2.40
CA SER A 84 -46.75 16.23 -2.17
C SER A 84 -48.17 16.54 -1.68
N PHE A 85 -49.06 15.55 -1.61
CA PHE A 85 -50.45 15.69 -1.17
C PHE A 85 -50.93 14.43 -0.45
N THR A 86 -51.71 14.57 0.62
CA THR A 86 -52.35 13.45 1.32
C THR A 86 -53.68 13.07 0.66
N ASP A 87 -53.96 11.78 0.54
CA ASP A 87 -55.22 11.27 -0.03
C ASP A 87 -56.43 11.40 0.90
N ILE A 88 -57.59 10.86 0.47
CA ILE A 88 -58.85 10.81 1.23
C ILE A 88 -58.75 10.09 2.59
N TYR A 89 -57.67 9.33 2.81
CA TYR A 89 -57.37 8.67 4.07
C TYR A 89 -56.34 9.44 4.91
N GLY A 90 -56.01 10.67 4.51
CA GLY A 90 -55.05 11.54 5.18
C GLY A 90 -53.61 11.07 5.00
N LYS A 91 -53.31 10.26 3.97
CA LYS A 91 -52.00 9.65 3.77
C LYS A 91 -51.28 10.20 2.56
N ALA A 92 -50.03 10.62 2.74
CA ALA A 92 -49.12 10.94 1.65
C ALA A 92 -48.01 9.90 1.61
N LYS A 93 -47.94 9.15 0.51
CA LYS A 93 -46.87 8.19 0.25
C LYS A 93 -45.75 8.86 -0.52
N ALA A 94 -44.55 8.86 0.04
CA ALA A 94 -43.35 9.34 -0.61
C ALA A 94 -42.29 8.22 -0.65
N ARG A 95 -41.31 8.37 -1.53
CA ARG A 95 -40.17 7.46 -1.64
C ARG A 95 -38.90 8.21 -1.29
N TYR A 96 -38.25 7.83 -0.20
CA TYR A 96 -36.90 8.27 0.08
C TYR A 96 -35.91 7.44 -0.75
N VAL A 97 -34.98 8.11 -1.42
CA VAL A 97 -33.87 7.51 -2.19
C VAL A 97 -32.58 7.94 -1.51
N ALA A 98 -31.82 6.97 -1.00
CA ALA A 98 -30.55 7.21 -0.33
C ALA A 98 -29.52 7.84 -1.29
N PRO A 99 -28.48 8.53 -0.76
CA PRO A 99 -27.29 8.90 -1.54
C PRO A 99 -26.76 7.73 -2.35
N LYS A 100 -26.11 8.01 -3.48
CA LYS A 100 -25.52 6.95 -4.30
C LYS A 100 -24.27 6.34 -3.71
N ASP A 101 -23.65 7.05 -2.78
CA ASP A 101 -22.32 6.78 -2.23
C ASP A 101 -22.22 7.45 -0.85
N VAL A 102 -21.67 6.75 0.15
CA VAL A 102 -21.45 7.28 1.51
C VAL A 102 -20.10 6.84 2.08
N ASP A 103 -19.22 7.81 2.38
CA ASP A 103 -17.87 7.52 2.90
C ASP A 103 -17.82 7.16 4.42
N GLU A 104 -18.95 6.76 5.00
CA GLU A 104 -19.04 6.43 6.42
C GLU A 104 -19.97 5.24 6.68
N MET A 105 -19.64 4.41 7.68
CA MET A 105 -20.38 3.19 7.98
C MET A 105 -21.83 3.44 8.39
N GLU A 106 -22.13 4.59 8.99
CA GLU A 106 -23.45 4.96 9.48
C GLU A 106 -23.74 6.42 9.14
N HIS A 107 -24.28 6.67 7.95
CA HIS A 107 -24.64 8.00 7.50
C HIS A 107 -26.06 8.37 7.96
N GLY A 108 -26.15 9.29 8.92
CA GLY A 108 -27.43 9.71 9.50
C GLY A 108 -28.17 10.76 8.66
N VAL A 109 -29.43 10.47 8.32
CA VAL A 109 -30.29 11.36 7.53
C VAL A 109 -31.63 11.60 8.23
N GLU A 110 -31.96 12.87 8.45
CA GLU A 110 -33.26 13.31 8.99
C GLU A 110 -34.19 13.70 7.83
N ILE A 111 -35.35 13.05 7.74
CA ILE A 111 -36.42 13.34 6.78
C ILE A 111 -37.55 14.05 7.52
N ILE A 112 -37.93 15.22 7.03
CA ILE A 112 -38.93 16.10 7.67
C ILE A 112 -40.09 16.29 6.69
N ALA A 113 -41.29 15.89 7.11
CA ALA A 113 -42.53 16.26 6.43
C ALA A 113 -43.16 17.46 7.14
N SER A 114 -43.37 18.55 6.40
CA SER A 114 -44.06 19.75 6.85
C SER A 114 -45.45 19.85 6.20
N VAL A 115 -46.47 20.11 7.01
CA VAL A 115 -47.82 20.46 6.54
C VAL A 115 -48.27 21.79 7.13
N LYS A 116 -49.03 22.58 6.36
CA LYS A 116 -49.59 23.85 6.82
C LYS A 116 -51.10 23.73 6.98
N ILE A 117 -51.58 23.84 8.21
CA ILE A 117 -53.00 23.71 8.57
C ILE A 117 -53.37 24.96 9.35
N ASP A 118 -54.38 25.69 8.87
CA ASP A 118 -54.88 26.93 9.49
C ASP A 118 -53.79 27.97 9.81
N GLY A 119 -52.82 28.09 8.89
CA GLY A 119 -51.72 29.04 8.99
C GLY A 119 -50.54 28.59 9.87
N LYS A 120 -50.66 27.48 10.61
CA LYS A 120 -49.60 26.90 11.44
C LYS A 120 -48.90 25.75 10.71
N GLU A 121 -47.58 25.64 10.91
CA GLU A 121 -46.77 24.55 10.35
C GLU A 121 -46.66 23.42 11.38
N TRP A 122 -46.84 22.19 10.93
CA TRP A 122 -46.67 20.97 11.72
C TRP A 122 -45.62 20.08 11.05
N LYS A 123 -44.72 19.47 11.84
CA LYS A 123 -43.61 18.64 11.35
C LYS A 123 -43.61 17.23 11.93
N ALA A 124 -43.42 16.25 11.07
CA ALA A 124 -43.17 14.87 11.43
C ALA A 124 -41.77 14.49 10.92
N TYR A 125 -41.11 13.60 11.66
CA TYR A 125 -39.71 13.26 11.44
C TYR A 125 -39.58 11.76 11.19
N ALA A 126 -38.66 11.40 10.32
CA ALA A 126 -38.12 10.06 10.24
C ALA A 126 -36.60 10.12 10.15
N ASN A 127 -35.92 9.21 10.85
CA ASN A 127 -34.47 9.08 10.81
C ASN A 127 -34.10 7.85 10.00
N ALA A 128 -33.28 8.06 8.97
CA ALA A 128 -32.67 6.99 8.20
C ALA A 128 -31.19 6.88 8.58
N THR A 129 -30.70 5.66 8.73
CA THR A 129 -29.26 5.37 8.71
C THR A 129 -28.94 4.73 7.37
N VAL A 130 -28.14 5.40 6.57
CA VAL A 130 -27.64 4.90 5.29
C VAL A 130 -26.29 4.21 5.52
N TYR A 131 -26.14 2.99 5.03
CA TYR A 131 -24.92 2.20 5.14
C TYR A 131 -24.29 2.04 3.75
N PRO A 132 -22.95 2.02 3.63
CA PRO A 132 -22.26 1.89 2.36
C PRO A 132 -22.44 0.48 1.79
N ARG A 133 -22.35 0.35 0.47
CA ARG A 133 -22.37 -0.95 -0.18
C ARG A 133 -20.95 -1.50 -0.29
N LEU A 134 -20.58 -2.32 0.69
CA LEU A 134 -19.26 -2.96 0.72
C LEU A 134 -19.21 -4.20 -0.17
N TYR A 135 -18.30 -4.19 -1.14
CA TYR A 135 -17.95 -5.37 -1.92
C TYR A 135 -16.97 -6.26 -1.14
N GLU A 136 -17.24 -7.56 -1.15
CA GLU A 136 -16.40 -8.56 -0.49
C GLU A 136 -15.01 -8.62 -1.16
N THR A 137 -13.95 -8.70 -0.36
CA THR A 137 -12.59 -8.91 -0.86
C THR A 137 -11.97 -10.16 -0.25
N GLU A 138 -11.09 -10.80 -1.01
CA GLU A 138 -10.26 -11.90 -0.55
C GLU A 138 -8.80 -11.61 -0.87
N LEU A 139 -7.94 -11.87 0.12
CA LEU A 139 -6.51 -11.75 0.01
C LEU A 139 -5.88 -13.12 0.14
N TYR A 140 -4.96 -13.46 -0.76
CA TYR A 140 -4.22 -14.70 -0.74
C TYR A 140 -2.73 -14.41 -0.67
N LEU A 141 -2.00 -15.25 0.07
CA LEU A 141 -0.55 -15.16 0.18
C LEU A 141 0.16 -16.42 -0.28
N GLU A 142 1.16 -16.19 -1.12
CA GLU A 142 2.14 -17.19 -1.53
C GLU A 142 3.55 -16.75 -1.17
N SER A 143 4.43 -17.72 -1.06
CA SER A 143 5.86 -17.51 -0.89
C SER A 143 6.60 -18.42 -1.86
N ASN A 144 7.70 -17.94 -2.44
CA ASN A 144 8.50 -18.74 -3.37
C ASN A 144 9.23 -19.91 -2.68
N ARG A 145 9.31 -19.90 -1.35
CA ARG A 145 9.90 -20.96 -0.52
C ARG A 145 9.18 -21.06 0.83
N ARG A 146 9.33 -22.22 1.50
CA ARG A 146 8.79 -22.47 2.86
C ARG A 146 9.86 -22.41 3.94
N GLU A 147 11.11 -22.56 3.56
CA GLU A 147 12.28 -22.50 4.41
C GLU A 147 13.35 -21.69 3.68
N MET A 148 14.16 -20.93 4.43
CA MET A 148 15.32 -20.21 3.92
C MET A 148 16.46 -20.23 4.95
N ILE A 149 17.70 -20.17 4.48
CA ILE A 149 18.84 -19.87 5.33
C ILE A 149 18.83 -18.37 5.61
N ALA A 150 19.16 -17.94 6.83
CA ALA A 150 19.32 -16.52 7.13
C ALA A 150 20.32 -15.91 6.14
N GLY A 151 19.98 -14.75 5.58
CA GLY A 151 20.73 -14.14 4.48
C GLY A 151 20.21 -14.45 3.07
N GLU A 152 19.36 -15.45 2.91
CA GLU A 152 18.58 -15.59 1.68
C GLU A 152 17.40 -14.61 1.62
N THR A 153 16.96 -14.29 0.40
CA THR A 153 15.71 -13.56 0.19
C THR A 153 14.55 -14.51 -0.13
N CYS A 154 13.45 -14.37 0.61
CA CYS A 154 12.16 -14.98 0.30
C CYS A 154 11.23 -13.93 -0.33
N ILE A 155 10.61 -14.24 -1.46
CA ILE A 155 9.64 -13.35 -2.10
C ILE A 155 8.24 -13.80 -1.70
N PHE A 156 7.49 -12.90 -1.06
CA PHE A 156 6.07 -13.08 -0.81
C PHE A 156 5.27 -12.42 -1.93
N LYS A 157 4.16 -13.04 -2.29
CA LYS A 157 3.22 -12.53 -3.28
C LYS A 157 1.82 -12.50 -2.69
N ALA A 158 1.19 -11.33 -2.73
CA ALA A 158 -0.21 -11.15 -2.36
C ALA A 158 -1.06 -11.04 -3.61
N TYR A 159 -2.24 -11.67 -3.57
CA TYR A 159 -3.28 -11.59 -4.59
C TYR A 159 -4.53 -11.03 -3.94
N LEU A 160 -4.97 -9.86 -4.37
CA LEU A 160 -6.20 -9.23 -3.90
C LEU A 160 -7.27 -9.29 -4.99
N VAL A 161 -8.41 -9.86 -4.64
CA VAL A 161 -9.58 -9.93 -5.52
C VAL A 161 -10.81 -9.37 -4.81
N ALA A 162 -11.71 -8.79 -5.60
CA ALA A 162 -12.98 -8.26 -5.12
C ALA A 162 -14.15 -8.93 -5.85
N LYS A 163 -15.29 -9.02 -5.16
CA LYS A 163 -16.50 -9.67 -5.66
C LYS A 163 -17.63 -8.65 -5.79
N GLU A 164 -17.79 -8.17 -7.01
CA GLU A 164 -18.93 -7.35 -7.40
C GLU A 164 -20.07 -8.22 -7.95
N GLN A 165 -19.87 -8.74 -9.16
CA GLN A 165 -20.73 -9.75 -9.78
C GLN A 165 -19.98 -11.08 -9.90
N GLN A 166 -18.70 -10.99 -10.24
CA GLN A 166 -17.73 -12.08 -10.28
C GLN A 166 -16.45 -11.62 -9.58
N TRP A 167 -15.64 -12.58 -9.15
CA TRP A 167 -14.29 -12.30 -8.65
C TRP A 167 -13.45 -11.70 -9.77
N HIS A 168 -12.81 -10.58 -9.47
CA HIS A 168 -11.86 -9.94 -10.35
C HIS A 168 -10.72 -9.32 -9.53
N PRO A 169 -9.55 -9.12 -10.12
CA PRO A 169 -8.43 -8.53 -9.43
C PRO A 169 -8.67 -7.05 -9.08
N LEU A 170 -8.16 -6.63 -7.93
CA LEU A 170 -8.23 -5.23 -7.51
C LEU A 170 -6.88 -4.54 -7.74
N GLU A 171 -6.84 -3.66 -8.73
CA GLU A 171 -5.66 -2.86 -9.11
C GLU A 171 -5.47 -1.63 -8.19
N ASN A 172 -4.23 -1.18 -8.03
CA ASN A 172 -3.85 0.04 -7.31
C ASN A 172 -4.32 0.07 -5.84
N ALA A 173 -4.54 -1.11 -5.26
CA ALA A 173 -4.93 -1.27 -3.88
C ALA A 173 -3.68 -1.35 -2.98
N THR A 174 -3.67 -0.56 -1.91
CA THR A 174 -2.57 -0.59 -0.96
C THR A 174 -2.66 -1.81 -0.04
N ILE A 175 -1.63 -2.66 -0.06
CA ILE A 175 -1.43 -3.76 0.88
C ILE A 175 -0.44 -3.34 1.96
N ILE A 176 -0.83 -3.52 3.22
CA ILE A 176 0.05 -3.33 4.38
C ILE A 176 0.66 -4.69 4.73
N TRP A 177 1.99 -4.75 4.71
CA TRP A 177 2.78 -5.93 5.04
C TRP A 177 3.37 -5.79 6.44
N LYS A 178 3.23 -6.83 7.25
CA LYS A 178 3.84 -6.93 8.58
C LYS A 178 4.57 -8.25 8.72
N PHE A 179 5.81 -8.20 9.15
CA PHE A 179 6.63 -9.39 9.38
C PHE A 179 6.96 -9.55 10.85
N TYR A 180 6.67 -10.74 11.36
CA TYR A 180 6.88 -11.11 12.76
C TYR A 180 7.90 -12.23 12.84
N ALA A 181 8.99 -12.04 13.57
CA ALA A 181 9.96 -13.07 13.89
C ALA A 181 9.66 -13.57 15.32
N ASN A 182 9.29 -14.84 15.45
CA ASN A 182 8.89 -15.44 16.74
C ASN A 182 7.82 -14.60 17.47
N GLY A 183 6.88 -14.01 16.72
CA GLY A 183 5.80 -13.17 17.25
C GLY A 183 6.16 -11.69 17.47
N ILE A 184 7.40 -11.28 17.26
CA ILE A 184 7.85 -9.89 17.40
C ILE A 184 7.86 -9.20 16.03
N LEU A 185 7.09 -8.11 15.89
CA LEU A 185 7.09 -7.28 14.69
C LEU A 185 8.47 -6.66 14.49
N PHE A 186 9.11 -6.89 13.34
CA PHE A 186 10.40 -6.29 13.01
C PHE A 186 10.39 -5.50 11.69
N MET A 187 9.36 -5.67 10.87
CA MET A 187 9.22 -4.93 9.62
C MET A 187 7.76 -4.64 9.31
N GLU A 188 7.48 -3.40 8.93
CA GLU A 188 6.19 -2.96 8.37
C GLU A 188 6.46 -2.18 7.08
N LYS A 189 5.77 -2.56 6.00
CA LYS A 189 5.92 -1.96 4.66
C LYS A 189 4.56 -1.85 3.99
N LYS A 190 4.51 -1.07 2.92
CA LYS A 190 3.34 -0.95 2.05
C LYS A 190 3.76 -1.23 0.61
N SER A 191 2.86 -1.82 -0.15
CA SER A 191 2.99 -1.93 -1.60
C SER A 191 1.61 -1.80 -2.25
N GLU A 192 1.59 -1.56 -3.56
CA GLU A 192 0.36 -1.44 -4.34
C GLU A 192 0.22 -2.63 -5.27
N THR A 193 -1.01 -3.06 -5.53
CA THR A 193 -1.32 -4.11 -6.50
C THR A 193 -1.24 -3.60 -7.93
N ASP A 194 -0.75 -4.45 -8.82
CA ASP A 194 -0.75 -4.22 -10.27
C ASP A 194 -2.13 -4.48 -10.91
N GLU A 195 -2.20 -4.40 -12.24
CA GLU A 195 -3.41 -4.65 -13.04
C GLU A 195 -4.01 -6.06 -12.85
N ASN A 196 -3.22 -7.01 -12.32
CA ASN A 196 -3.63 -8.37 -12.02
C ASN A 196 -3.98 -8.56 -10.53
N GLY A 197 -4.04 -7.49 -9.74
CA GLY A 197 -4.32 -7.53 -8.31
C GLY A 197 -3.15 -8.13 -7.51
N ILE A 198 -1.94 -8.14 -8.07
CA ILE A 198 -0.77 -8.80 -7.49
C ILE A 198 0.19 -7.75 -6.94
N THR A 199 0.78 -8.03 -5.79
CA THR A 199 1.92 -7.26 -5.29
C THR A 199 2.94 -8.17 -4.63
N GLU A 200 4.22 -7.85 -4.80
CA GLU A 200 5.34 -8.65 -4.28
C GLU A 200 6.05 -7.90 -3.14
N MET A 201 6.50 -8.65 -2.14
CA MET A 201 7.27 -8.12 -1.02
C MET A 201 8.48 -9.02 -0.74
N PRO A 202 9.71 -8.55 -1.02
CA PRO A 202 10.92 -9.27 -0.66
C PRO A 202 11.13 -9.20 0.86
N LEU A 203 11.35 -10.36 1.47
CA LEU A 203 11.81 -10.49 2.84
C LEU A 203 13.27 -10.91 2.83
N PHE A 204 14.10 -10.08 3.44
CA PHE A 204 15.47 -10.41 3.82
C PHE A 204 15.57 -10.43 5.34
N TYR A 205 16.09 -11.52 5.89
CA TYR A 205 16.31 -11.69 7.32
C TYR A 205 17.69 -12.28 7.55
N SER A 206 18.63 -11.46 8.02
CA SER A 206 20.00 -11.87 8.32
C SER A 206 20.17 -12.23 9.80
N ASN A 207 21.27 -12.91 10.13
CA ASN A 207 21.76 -13.11 11.49
C ASN A 207 20.80 -13.86 12.45
N ALA A 208 20.06 -14.85 11.96
CA ALA A 208 19.30 -15.73 12.84
C ALA A 208 20.24 -16.55 13.71
N ILE A 209 20.14 -16.43 15.05
CA ILE A 209 20.99 -17.18 16.00
C ILE A 209 20.47 -18.60 16.19
N GLU A 210 19.15 -18.78 16.06
CA GLU A 210 18.45 -20.06 16.15
C GLU A 210 17.35 -20.14 15.09
N ASN A 211 16.78 -21.33 14.90
CA ASN A 211 15.67 -21.53 13.98
C ASN A 211 14.52 -20.59 14.36
N THR A 212 14.15 -19.72 13.42
CA THR A 212 13.20 -18.64 13.63
C THR A 212 12.01 -18.83 12.72
N SER A 213 10.80 -18.76 13.26
CA SER A 213 9.59 -18.74 12.44
C SER A 213 9.27 -17.29 12.09
N ILE A 214 9.17 -17.00 10.80
CA ILE A 214 8.71 -15.70 10.31
C ILE A 214 7.29 -15.82 9.78
N VAL A 215 6.40 -14.99 10.29
CA VAL A 215 5.03 -14.82 9.80
C VAL A 215 4.96 -13.52 9.02
N ALA A 216 4.67 -13.62 7.72
CA ALA A 216 4.30 -12.49 6.88
C ALA A 216 2.77 -12.34 6.89
N MET A 217 2.29 -11.19 7.32
CA MET A 217 0.88 -10.82 7.27
C MET A 217 0.70 -9.72 6.22
N ALA A 218 -0.24 -9.92 5.32
CA ALA A 218 -0.69 -8.91 4.38
C ALA A 218 -2.13 -8.50 4.75
N LYS A 219 -2.41 -7.21 4.70
CA LYS A 219 -3.70 -6.63 5.04
C LYS A 219 -4.12 -5.61 3.99
N PHE A 220 -5.31 -5.78 3.44
CA PHE A 220 -6.05 -4.74 2.75
C PHE A 220 -7.05 -4.14 3.73
N GLU A 221 -6.97 -2.84 3.97
CA GLU A 221 -7.91 -2.17 4.88
C GLU A 221 -9.22 -1.85 4.15
N ARG A 222 -10.32 -1.83 4.90
CA ARG A 222 -11.60 -1.39 4.37
C ARG A 222 -11.44 0.00 3.76
N ASN A 223 -11.97 0.16 2.55
CA ASN A 223 -12.02 1.43 1.87
C ASN A 223 -13.48 1.87 1.73
N LEU A 224 -13.77 3.09 2.20
CA LEU A 224 -15.05 3.79 2.06
C LEU A 224 -14.87 5.04 1.20
N SER A 225 -14.06 4.95 0.15
CA SER A 225 -13.73 6.11 -0.66
C SER A 225 -13.52 5.72 -2.11
N GLY A 226 -13.99 6.59 -3.01
CA GLY A 226 -13.98 6.34 -4.45
C GLY A 226 -15.35 5.93 -4.94
N GLU A 227 -15.45 5.37 -6.16
CA GLU A 227 -16.75 5.00 -6.73
C GLU A 227 -17.35 3.70 -6.14
N LYS A 228 -16.52 2.92 -5.44
CA LYS A 228 -16.90 1.62 -4.89
C LYS A 228 -16.16 1.39 -3.58
N ASP A 229 -16.91 0.88 -2.62
CA ASP A 229 -16.38 0.54 -1.31
C ASP A 229 -16.10 -0.94 -1.18
N TYR A 230 -15.03 -1.26 -0.46
CA TYR A 230 -14.56 -2.64 -0.32
C TYR A 230 -14.37 -2.97 1.14
N GLU A 231 -14.83 -4.17 1.51
CA GLU A 231 -14.51 -4.74 2.82
C GLU A 231 -13.02 -5.05 2.91
N GLY A 232 -12.43 -4.90 4.10
CA GLY A 232 -11.04 -5.24 4.33
C GLY A 232 -10.83 -6.75 4.37
N SER A 233 -9.63 -7.19 4.00
CA SER A 233 -9.23 -8.60 4.06
C SER A 233 -7.78 -8.74 4.50
N ALA A 234 -7.44 -9.90 5.05
CA ALA A 234 -6.09 -10.18 5.51
C ALA A 234 -5.75 -11.65 5.30
N ALA A 235 -4.47 -11.91 5.10
CA ALA A 235 -3.92 -13.25 5.00
C ALA A 235 -2.55 -13.28 5.67
N ASP A 236 -2.14 -14.45 6.11
CA ASP A 236 -0.81 -14.69 6.64
C ASP A 236 -0.15 -15.92 6.01
N LYS A 237 1.18 -15.91 6.01
CA LYS A 237 2.00 -17.02 5.55
C LYS A 237 3.25 -17.13 6.42
N SER A 238 3.55 -18.35 6.85
CA SER A 238 4.74 -18.62 7.65
C SER A 238 5.84 -19.27 6.82
N ILE A 239 7.08 -18.90 7.11
CA ILE A 239 8.30 -19.59 6.66
C ILE A 239 9.20 -19.91 7.85
N SER A 240 10.06 -20.90 7.68
CA SER A 240 11.15 -21.22 8.61
C SER A 240 12.44 -20.54 8.16
N VAL A 241 13.17 -19.92 9.08
CA VAL A 241 14.52 -19.40 8.84
C VAL A 241 15.50 -20.18 9.69
N ILE A 242 16.49 -20.80 9.05
CA ILE A 242 17.56 -21.51 9.75
C ILE A 242 18.82 -20.64 9.83
N PRO A 243 19.58 -20.70 10.94
CA PRO A 243 20.84 -19.98 11.07
C PRO A 243 21.81 -20.33 9.95
N GLU A 244 22.42 -19.30 9.39
CA GLU A 244 23.53 -19.43 8.44
C GLU A 244 24.74 -20.09 9.11
N ARG A 245 25.45 -20.94 8.35
CA ARG A 245 26.67 -21.62 8.77
C ARG A 245 27.79 -21.37 7.78
N PRO A 246 29.07 -21.42 8.23
CA PRO A 246 30.21 -21.30 7.32
C PRO A 246 30.11 -22.30 6.16
N GLY A 247 30.11 -21.77 4.94
CA GLY A 247 30.08 -22.55 3.71
C GLY A 247 28.69 -22.84 3.14
N ASP A 248 27.62 -22.28 3.72
CA ASP A 248 26.29 -22.25 3.13
C ASP A 248 26.27 -21.36 1.87
N PHE A 249 26.91 -20.19 1.93
CA PHE A 249 27.10 -19.29 0.80
C PHE A 249 28.57 -19.27 0.34
N PRO A 250 28.85 -19.35 -0.99
CA PRO A 250 30.20 -19.21 -1.48
C PRO A 250 30.63 -17.74 -1.46
N ILE A 251 31.84 -17.50 -0.96
CA ILE A 251 32.45 -16.17 -0.88
C ILE A 251 33.08 -15.81 -2.23
N VAL A 252 32.66 -14.68 -2.78
CA VAL A 252 33.22 -14.06 -3.97
C VAL A 252 34.23 -12.98 -3.57
N LEU A 253 35.45 -13.08 -4.12
CA LEU A 253 36.53 -12.13 -3.87
C LEU A 253 36.69 -11.20 -5.09
N ILE A 254 36.39 -9.91 -4.93
CA ILE A 254 36.46 -8.92 -6.02
C ILE A 254 37.63 -7.95 -5.79
N HIS A 255 38.61 -7.97 -6.69
CA HIS A 255 39.82 -7.17 -6.57
C HIS A 255 39.64 -5.71 -7.02
N GLY A 256 40.67 -4.88 -6.82
CA GLY A 256 40.69 -3.48 -7.28
C GLY A 256 41.29 -3.30 -8.67
N TRP A 257 41.49 -2.05 -9.08
CA TRP A 257 42.02 -1.65 -10.40
C TRP A 257 43.25 -2.43 -10.89
N SER A 258 44.28 -2.55 -10.05
CA SER A 258 45.54 -3.23 -10.41
C SER A 258 45.64 -4.67 -9.93
N GLY A 259 44.51 -5.28 -9.54
CA GLY A 259 44.50 -6.67 -9.07
C GLY A 259 45.00 -7.62 -10.17
N SER A 260 44.37 -7.59 -11.34
CA SER A 260 44.68 -8.45 -12.48
C SER A 260 46.09 -8.28 -13.05
N ILE A 261 46.68 -7.09 -12.89
CA ILE A 261 48.02 -6.75 -13.43
C ILE A 261 49.15 -7.41 -12.63
N SER A 262 48.89 -7.87 -11.40
CA SER A 262 49.89 -8.49 -10.53
C SER A 262 49.40 -9.81 -9.96
N ASN A 263 49.58 -10.88 -10.75
CA ASN A 263 49.36 -12.26 -10.29
C ASN A 263 50.05 -12.53 -8.94
N ALA A 264 51.26 -11.99 -8.71
CA ALA A 264 51.96 -12.21 -7.43
C ALA A 264 51.27 -11.57 -6.21
N LEU A 265 50.68 -10.38 -6.36
CA LEU A 265 50.04 -9.65 -5.24
C LEU A 265 48.64 -10.18 -4.93
N ILE A 266 47.86 -10.51 -5.98
CA ILE A 266 46.59 -11.23 -5.84
C ILE A 266 46.85 -12.59 -5.17
N ASN A 267 47.81 -13.35 -5.68
CA ASN A 267 48.05 -14.71 -5.22
C ASN A 267 48.62 -14.77 -3.81
N TYR A 268 49.26 -13.72 -3.27
CA TYR A 268 49.70 -13.75 -1.87
C TYR A 268 48.61 -13.27 -0.90
N THR A 269 47.89 -12.21 -1.25
CA THR A 269 46.90 -11.59 -0.35
C THR A 269 45.61 -12.40 -0.30
N TRP A 270 45.08 -12.77 -1.46
CA TRP A 270 43.84 -13.55 -1.53
C TRP A 270 44.06 -15.00 -1.12
N TRP A 271 45.19 -15.63 -1.46
CA TRP A 271 45.48 -16.98 -0.97
C TRP A 271 45.52 -17.08 0.56
N ASN A 272 46.16 -16.12 1.23
CA ASN A 272 46.20 -16.10 2.70
C ASN A 272 44.79 -15.94 3.29
N LEU A 273 43.94 -15.11 2.68
CA LEU A 273 42.54 -14.98 3.08
C LEU A 273 41.76 -16.28 2.82
N THR A 274 41.86 -16.85 1.61
CA THR A 274 41.25 -18.12 1.21
C THR A 274 41.61 -19.22 2.20
N LYS A 275 42.88 -19.41 2.56
CA LYS A 275 43.29 -20.43 3.53
C LYS A 275 42.70 -20.21 4.91
N LYS A 276 42.56 -18.96 5.36
CA LYS A 276 41.94 -18.63 6.65
C LYS A 276 40.42 -18.82 6.65
N LEU A 277 39.77 -18.63 5.51
CA LEU A 277 38.34 -18.86 5.30
C LEU A 277 38.05 -20.37 5.24
N GLU A 278 38.78 -21.12 4.41
CA GLU A 278 38.68 -22.57 4.31
C GLU A 278 38.92 -23.26 5.66
N ALA A 279 39.91 -22.80 6.43
CA ALA A 279 40.19 -23.33 7.77
C ALA A 279 39.05 -23.12 8.79
N ARG A 280 38.11 -22.22 8.49
CA ARG A 280 36.90 -21.95 9.29
C ARG A 280 35.63 -22.56 8.68
N GLY A 281 35.74 -23.34 7.61
CA GLY A 281 34.63 -24.03 6.96
C GLY A 281 33.94 -23.22 5.85
N PHE A 282 34.37 -21.99 5.58
CA PHE A 282 33.83 -21.21 4.46
C PHE A 282 34.32 -21.75 3.12
N LYS A 283 33.50 -21.54 2.07
CA LYS A 283 33.84 -21.87 0.69
C LYS A 283 34.13 -20.58 -0.06
N VAL A 284 35.22 -20.53 -0.79
CA VAL A 284 35.53 -19.43 -1.71
C VAL A 284 35.18 -19.89 -3.12
N LEU A 285 34.51 -19.03 -3.90
CA LEU A 285 34.11 -19.36 -5.26
C LEU A 285 35.33 -19.52 -6.17
N ASP A 286 35.44 -20.67 -6.84
CA ASP A 286 36.51 -20.97 -7.79
C ASP A 286 36.11 -20.57 -9.20
N PHE A 287 36.84 -19.66 -9.84
CA PHE A 287 36.52 -19.19 -11.18
C PHE A 287 37.02 -20.11 -12.30
N ASP A 288 37.82 -21.13 -11.98
CA ASP A 288 38.28 -22.14 -12.95
C ASP A 288 38.62 -23.46 -12.26
N VAL A 289 37.57 -24.28 -12.09
CA VAL A 289 37.62 -25.62 -11.48
C VAL A 289 38.47 -26.63 -12.26
N THR A 290 38.98 -26.28 -13.45
CA THR A 290 39.85 -27.17 -14.24
C THR A 290 41.30 -27.11 -13.78
N LYS A 291 41.67 -26.10 -12.99
CA LYS A 291 43.01 -25.93 -12.42
C LYS A 291 43.03 -26.35 -10.95
N PRO A 292 44.15 -26.91 -10.44
CA PRO A 292 44.26 -27.23 -9.03
C PRO A 292 44.21 -25.99 -8.12
N GLY A 293 43.31 -26.03 -7.13
CA GLY A 293 43.13 -24.97 -6.14
C GLY A 293 42.27 -23.81 -6.63
N ILE A 294 41.84 -22.95 -5.70
CA ILE A 294 40.95 -21.82 -6.00
C ILE A 294 41.60 -20.86 -6.99
N GLN A 295 40.96 -20.65 -8.14
CA GLN A 295 41.28 -19.61 -9.08
C GLN A 295 40.43 -18.37 -8.77
N TRP A 296 41.07 -17.22 -8.60
CA TRP A 296 40.37 -15.98 -8.26
C TRP A 296 39.76 -15.32 -9.50
N LEU A 297 38.72 -14.51 -9.28
CA LEU A 297 38.16 -13.65 -10.32
C LEU A 297 39.26 -12.78 -10.93
N THR A 298 39.35 -12.77 -12.26
CA THR A 298 40.23 -11.88 -13.01
C THR A 298 39.43 -11.07 -14.02
N TYR A 299 39.59 -9.75 -13.97
CA TYR A 299 39.12 -8.83 -15.00
C TYR A 299 40.13 -7.69 -15.19
N GLU A 300 40.28 -7.21 -16.41
CA GLU A 300 41.21 -6.13 -16.75
C GLU A 300 40.38 -4.93 -17.20
N PRO A 301 40.18 -3.91 -16.34
CA PRO A 301 39.58 -2.67 -16.79
C PRO A 301 40.55 -1.98 -17.76
N ASP A 302 40.15 -1.78 -19.02
CA ASP A 302 41.02 -1.13 -20.01
C ASP A 302 40.97 0.40 -19.88
N TRP A 303 42.15 1.01 -19.90
CA TRP A 303 42.43 2.41 -19.60
C TRP A 303 41.63 3.42 -20.43
N PHE A 304 41.23 3.07 -21.65
CA PHE A 304 40.64 4.03 -22.59
C PHE A 304 39.17 3.76 -22.91
N GLU A 305 38.69 2.51 -22.85
CA GLU A 305 37.37 2.17 -23.40
C GLU A 305 36.50 1.29 -22.46
N GLU A 306 37.08 0.54 -21.52
CA GLU A 306 36.37 -0.52 -20.76
C GLU A 306 36.66 -0.46 -19.24
N HIS A 307 36.59 0.73 -18.65
CA HIS A 307 37.00 0.97 -17.25
C HIS A 307 35.91 1.53 -16.33
N HIS A 308 34.72 1.78 -16.85
CA HIS A 308 33.63 2.35 -16.06
C HIS A 308 33.03 1.29 -15.12
N ILE A 309 32.72 1.68 -13.88
CA ILE A 309 32.15 0.78 -12.86
C ILE A 309 30.94 -0.01 -13.37
N PRO A 310 29.95 0.60 -14.08
CA PRO A 310 28.83 -0.15 -14.63
C PRO A 310 29.24 -1.28 -15.57
N TRP A 311 30.12 -0.98 -16.53
CA TRP A 311 30.61 -1.97 -17.50
C TRP A 311 31.39 -3.09 -16.83
N VAL A 312 32.27 -2.75 -15.87
CA VAL A 312 33.03 -3.75 -15.11
C VAL A 312 32.09 -4.63 -14.29
N ALA A 313 31.05 -4.05 -13.67
CA ALA A 313 30.05 -4.79 -12.91
C ALA A 313 29.31 -5.82 -13.76
N ALA A 314 28.94 -5.48 -15.00
CA ALA A 314 28.35 -6.43 -15.94
C ALA A 314 29.25 -7.67 -16.17
N ARG A 315 30.54 -7.44 -16.48
CA ARG A 315 31.49 -8.54 -16.71
C ARG A 315 31.76 -9.36 -15.45
N VAL A 316 31.75 -8.73 -14.28
CA VAL A 316 31.88 -9.42 -12.99
C VAL A 316 30.64 -10.27 -12.70
N CYS A 317 29.43 -9.77 -12.92
CA CYS A 317 28.18 -10.54 -12.81
C CYS A 317 28.22 -11.81 -13.67
N GLU A 318 28.58 -11.66 -14.96
CA GLU A 318 28.71 -12.78 -15.90
C GLU A 318 29.67 -13.85 -15.38
N LYS A 319 30.89 -13.44 -14.97
CA LYS A 319 31.92 -14.37 -14.46
C LYS A 319 31.50 -15.07 -13.17
N ILE A 320 30.83 -14.37 -12.25
CA ILE A 320 30.35 -14.99 -11.01
C ILE A 320 29.29 -16.04 -11.33
N ARG A 321 28.33 -15.72 -12.20
CA ARG A 321 27.27 -16.66 -12.60
C ARG A 321 27.83 -17.92 -13.25
N ASP A 322 28.80 -17.77 -14.15
CA ASP A 322 29.48 -18.89 -14.78
C ASP A 322 30.25 -19.74 -13.75
N ALA A 323 30.99 -19.08 -12.84
CA ALA A 323 31.72 -19.76 -11.78
C ALA A 323 30.77 -20.50 -10.82
N LEU A 324 29.61 -19.94 -10.46
CA LEU A 324 28.60 -20.62 -9.66
C LEU A 324 28.18 -21.96 -10.31
N VAL A 325 27.85 -21.94 -11.60
CA VAL A 325 27.47 -23.16 -12.34
C VAL A 325 28.62 -24.15 -12.41
N LEU A 326 29.85 -23.69 -12.68
CA LEU A 326 31.04 -24.55 -12.71
C LEU A 326 31.33 -25.23 -11.37
N ASN A 327 30.97 -24.59 -10.25
CA ASN A 327 31.08 -25.15 -8.90
C ASN A 327 29.85 -25.97 -8.48
N GLY A 328 28.87 -26.16 -9.37
CA GLY A 328 27.67 -26.94 -9.10
C GLY A 328 26.57 -26.21 -8.32
N TYR A 329 26.66 -24.88 -8.19
CA TYR A 329 25.61 -24.06 -7.60
C TYR A 329 24.55 -23.66 -8.64
N SER A 330 23.39 -23.24 -8.14
CA SER A 330 22.40 -22.53 -8.97
C SER A 330 22.99 -21.19 -9.45
N PRO A 331 22.69 -20.74 -10.68
CA PRO A 331 22.98 -19.38 -11.13
C PRO A 331 22.43 -18.28 -10.21
N ASN A 332 21.40 -18.60 -9.41
CA ASN A 332 20.75 -17.69 -8.47
C ASN A 332 21.12 -17.97 -7.01
N GLN A 333 22.24 -18.65 -6.76
CA GLN A 333 22.76 -18.94 -5.43
C GLN A 333 23.03 -17.63 -4.67
N THR A 334 22.64 -17.58 -3.40
CA THR A 334 23.04 -16.50 -2.49
C THR A 334 24.55 -16.58 -2.23
N ILE A 335 25.23 -15.43 -2.28
CA ILE A 335 26.68 -15.29 -2.16
C ILE A 335 27.06 -14.22 -1.13
N ASP A 336 28.24 -14.38 -0.57
CA ASP A 336 28.91 -13.32 0.18
C ASP A 336 29.95 -12.66 -0.71
N ILE A 337 30.11 -11.35 -0.58
CA ILE A 337 31.07 -10.58 -1.36
C ILE A 337 32.08 -9.91 -0.44
N VAL A 338 33.36 -10.23 -0.63
CA VAL A 338 34.48 -9.50 -0.04
C VAL A 338 35.23 -8.77 -1.15
N THR A 339 35.38 -7.47 -0.99
CA THR A 339 35.98 -6.62 -2.02
C THR A 339 37.17 -5.83 -1.50
N HIS A 340 38.04 -5.43 -2.43
CA HIS A 340 39.13 -4.51 -2.15
C HIS A 340 39.17 -3.35 -3.13
N SER A 341 39.40 -2.13 -2.62
CA SER A 341 39.60 -0.92 -3.43
C SER A 341 38.43 -0.71 -4.40
N MET A 342 38.69 -0.53 -5.71
CA MET A 342 37.66 -0.36 -6.74
C MET A 342 36.62 -1.49 -6.76
N GLY A 343 36.99 -2.72 -6.37
CA GLY A 343 36.05 -3.85 -6.37
C GLY A 343 34.81 -3.61 -5.51
N GLY A 344 34.92 -2.78 -4.47
CA GLY A 344 33.76 -2.41 -3.65
C GLY A 344 32.79 -1.46 -4.36
N LEU A 345 33.28 -0.60 -5.26
CA LEU A 345 32.39 0.21 -6.12
C LEU A 345 31.64 -0.68 -7.12
N VAL A 346 32.33 -1.68 -7.67
CA VAL A 346 31.73 -2.68 -8.57
C VAL A 346 30.62 -3.46 -7.85
N ALA A 347 30.90 -4.00 -6.67
CA ALA A 347 29.92 -4.77 -5.91
C ALA A 347 28.73 -3.93 -5.42
N ARG A 348 28.97 -2.67 -4.98
CA ARG A 348 27.89 -1.75 -4.64
C ARG A 348 27.00 -1.46 -5.85
N PHE A 349 27.60 -1.22 -7.01
CA PHE A 349 26.86 -1.01 -8.25
C PHE A 349 25.96 -2.21 -8.57
N MET A 350 26.47 -3.44 -8.43
CA MET A 350 25.67 -4.66 -8.59
C MET A 350 24.46 -4.70 -7.63
N ALA A 351 24.68 -4.38 -6.36
CA ALA A 351 23.63 -4.40 -5.33
C ALA A 351 22.57 -3.30 -5.52
N GLU A 352 22.98 -2.10 -5.94
CA GLU A 352 22.13 -0.90 -6.03
C GLU A 352 21.40 -0.80 -7.40
N HIS A 353 21.96 -1.38 -8.46
CA HIS A 353 21.46 -1.27 -9.83
C HIS A 353 21.15 -2.64 -10.46
N TYR A 354 20.52 -3.51 -9.68
CA TYR A 354 20.04 -4.80 -10.18
C TYR A 354 19.10 -4.62 -11.39
N MET A 355 19.30 -5.46 -12.39
CA MET A 355 18.65 -5.40 -13.70
C MET A 355 18.98 -4.18 -14.56
N ALA A 356 20.01 -3.39 -14.22
CA ALA A 356 20.49 -2.36 -15.12
C ALA A 356 21.10 -2.96 -16.39
N ASP A 357 20.83 -2.28 -17.50
CA ASP A 357 21.36 -2.53 -18.83
C ASP A 357 22.44 -1.48 -19.12
N VAL A 358 23.71 -1.90 -19.13
CA VAL A 358 24.89 -1.02 -19.00
C VAL A 358 25.90 -1.19 -20.13
N ASP A 359 25.57 -2.00 -21.13
CA ASP A 359 26.38 -2.25 -22.32
C ASP A 359 26.69 -1.02 -23.17
N TYR A 360 25.88 0.04 -23.10
CA TYR A 360 26.03 1.26 -23.92
C TYR A 360 27.19 2.18 -23.52
N TRP A 361 27.97 1.83 -22.49
CA TRP A 361 29.22 2.50 -22.15
C TRP A 361 30.38 2.16 -23.10
N ASN A 362 30.10 1.45 -24.20
CA ASN A 362 30.97 1.19 -25.35
C ASN A 362 30.73 2.22 -26.49
N LYS A 363 31.78 2.97 -26.87
CA LYS A 363 32.03 3.83 -28.07
C LYS A 363 30.98 4.85 -28.55
N SER A 364 29.73 4.81 -28.08
CA SER A 364 28.60 5.49 -28.73
C SER A 364 28.05 6.68 -27.95
N TRP A 365 28.50 6.88 -26.71
CA TRP A 365 27.95 7.88 -25.80
C TRP A 365 28.56 9.28 -26.05
N ASN A 366 27.71 10.26 -26.36
CA ASN A 366 28.10 11.62 -26.74
C ASN A 366 27.89 12.67 -25.62
N GLY A 367 27.64 12.22 -24.39
CA GLY A 367 27.47 13.09 -23.22
C GLY A 367 26.11 13.79 -23.09
N LYS A 368 25.05 13.35 -23.79
CA LYS A 368 23.67 13.82 -23.60
C LYS A 368 22.68 12.65 -23.41
N GLY A 369 21.81 12.76 -22.40
CA GLY A 369 20.79 11.75 -22.06
C GLY A 369 21.08 10.98 -20.76
N TYR A 370 20.13 10.19 -20.28
CA TYR A 370 20.34 9.25 -19.16
C TYR A 370 21.19 8.06 -19.64
N PRO A 371 22.26 7.67 -18.92
CA PRO A 371 23.29 6.76 -19.43
C PRO A 371 22.97 5.24 -19.32
N TRP A 372 21.69 4.87 -19.29
CA TRP A 372 21.23 3.51 -18.93
C TRP A 372 20.46 2.78 -20.05
N TYR A 373 20.77 3.04 -21.32
CA TYR A 373 20.10 2.36 -22.43
C TYR A 373 21.10 1.47 -23.15
N GLY A 374 21.32 0.25 -22.69
CA GLY A 374 22.03 -0.76 -23.47
C GLY A 374 21.11 -1.43 -24.50
N ASP A 375 21.26 -2.74 -24.72
CA ASP A 375 20.61 -3.45 -25.82
C ASP A 375 19.17 -3.91 -25.54
N GLY A 376 18.63 -3.52 -24.38
CA GLY A 376 17.32 -3.91 -23.88
C GLY A 376 17.34 -5.17 -23.01
N TYR A 377 18.51 -5.79 -22.79
CA TYR A 377 18.69 -6.92 -21.89
C TYR A 377 19.47 -6.52 -20.63
N PRO A 378 19.02 -6.93 -19.43
CA PRO A 378 19.75 -6.62 -18.21
C PRO A 378 21.12 -7.32 -18.11
N ASP A 379 22.17 -6.53 -17.86
CA ASP A 379 23.54 -7.02 -17.66
C ASP A 379 23.84 -7.30 -16.18
N ILE A 380 23.32 -6.46 -15.30
CA ILE A 380 23.48 -6.60 -13.85
C ILE A 380 22.50 -7.65 -13.35
N THR A 381 22.95 -8.90 -13.45
CA THR A 381 22.15 -10.11 -13.16
C THR A 381 22.34 -10.65 -11.75
N ILE A 382 23.31 -10.12 -11.00
CA ILE A 382 23.47 -10.33 -9.56
C ILE A 382 23.06 -9.05 -8.86
N GLY A 383 22.26 -9.17 -7.80
CA GLY A 383 21.65 -8.02 -7.16
C GLY A 383 21.33 -8.24 -5.68
N PRO A 384 20.51 -7.36 -5.09
CA PRO A 384 20.29 -7.31 -3.64
C PRO A 384 19.58 -8.55 -3.09
N PHE A 385 18.95 -9.36 -3.95
CA PHE A 385 18.28 -10.60 -3.54
C PHE A 385 19.20 -11.83 -3.52
N GLN A 386 20.43 -11.69 -4.05
CA GLN A 386 21.44 -12.75 -4.10
C GLN A 386 22.68 -12.44 -3.24
N ILE A 387 22.85 -11.20 -2.79
CA ILE A 387 23.99 -10.79 -1.96
C ILE A 387 23.53 -10.81 -0.51
N ASP A 388 24.11 -11.69 0.32
CA ASP A 388 23.87 -11.69 1.76
C ASP A 388 24.76 -10.63 2.43
N ASP A 389 26.07 -10.89 2.47
CA ASP A 389 27.06 -9.97 3.01
C ASP A 389 27.85 -9.22 1.93
N LEU A 390 28.01 -7.90 2.11
CA LEU A 390 28.90 -7.07 1.30
C LEU A 390 29.97 -6.39 2.18
N ILE A 391 31.18 -6.96 2.15
CA ILE A 391 32.33 -6.48 2.92
C ILE A 391 33.26 -5.70 1.99
N VAL A 392 33.36 -4.38 2.21
CA VAL A 392 34.20 -3.47 1.42
C VAL A 392 35.46 -3.05 2.16
N VAL A 393 36.64 -3.37 1.62
CA VAL A 393 37.94 -3.09 2.25
C VAL A 393 38.72 -2.06 1.45
N GLY A 394 39.02 -0.91 2.05
CA GLY A 394 39.82 0.14 1.40
C GLY A 394 39.18 0.72 0.14
N THR A 395 37.86 0.58 0.00
CA THR A 395 37.09 1.09 -1.15
C THR A 395 36.94 2.60 -1.07
N PRO A 396 37.25 3.35 -2.15
CA PRO A 396 37.06 4.79 -2.19
C PRO A 396 35.57 5.13 -2.47
N CYS A 397 34.69 4.88 -1.49
CA CYS A 397 33.24 5.06 -1.65
C CYS A 397 32.80 6.49 -2.02
N HIS A 398 33.62 7.49 -1.70
CA HIS A 398 33.40 8.92 -2.01
C HIS A 398 34.45 9.46 -3.00
N GLY A 399 35.02 8.57 -3.83
CA GLY A 399 36.16 8.90 -4.68
C GLY A 399 37.48 8.99 -3.91
N VAL A 400 38.55 9.35 -4.62
CA VAL A 400 39.89 9.52 -4.04
C VAL A 400 40.19 11.04 -3.95
N PRO A 401 40.70 11.55 -2.82
CA PRO A 401 40.94 12.98 -2.70
C PRO A 401 42.05 13.48 -3.66
N PRO A 402 41.92 14.69 -4.22
CA PRO A 402 42.77 15.21 -5.29
C PRO A 402 44.22 15.56 -4.89
N ASN A 403 44.56 15.47 -3.59
CA ASN A 403 45.88 15.88 -3.07
C ASN A 403 46.93 14.76 -3.08
N ILE A 404 46.64 13.68 -3.79
CA ILE A 404 47.61 12.63 -4.02
C ILE A 404 48.67 13.17 -5.01
N ASN A 405 49.94 13.17 -4.58
CA ASN A 405 51.08 13.56 -5.41
C ASN A 405 51.21 12.56 -6.57
N VAL A 406 50.62 12.89 -7.72
CA VAL A 406 50.57 12.06 -8.92
C VAL A 406 51.99 11.68 -9.40
N SER A 407 52.98 12.53 -9.13
CA SER A 407 54.40 12.24 -9.40
C SER A 407 54.95 11.10 -8.54
N LEU A 408 54.64 11.07 -7.24
CA LEU A 408 55.07 10.01 -6.32
C LEU A 408 54.43 8.66 -6.67
N LEU A 409 53.16 8.66 -7.08
CA LEU A 409 52.47 7.44 -7.55
C LEU A 409 52.98 6.96 -8.92
N ARG A 410 53.35 7.88 -9.82
CA ARG A 410 54.00 7.54 -11.09
C ARG A 410 55.36 6.88 -10.88
N GLU A 411 56.14 7.29 -9.88
CA GLU A 411 57.43 6.68 -9.54
C GLU A 411 57.30 5.32 -8.86
N ILE A 412 56.32 5.14 -7.97
CA ILE A 412 56.10 3.88 -7.24
C ILE A 412 55.41 2.82 -8.12
N ILE A 413 54.46 3.21 -8.97
CA ILE A 413 53.64 2.29 -9.80
C ILE A 413 54.12 2.20 -11.26
N LYS A 414 55.18 2.91 -11.66
CA LYS A 414 55.80 2.87 -13.01
C LYS A 414 54.80 2.68 -14.17
N CYS A 415 54.02 3.73 -14.45
CA CYS A 415 53.03 3.88 -15.54
C CYS A 415 51.58 3.46 -15.25
N ALA A 416 50.96 4.03 -14.21
CA ALA A 416 49.51 4.18 -14.18
C ALA A 416 49.15 5.67 -14.42
N TYR A 417 48.42 5.97 -15.49
CA TYR A 417 47.53 7.15 -15.48
C TYR A 417 46.51 6.92 -14.34
N LEU A 418 45.74 7.89 -13.86
CA LEU A 418 44.72 7.59 -12.83
C LEU A 418 43.35 7.84 -13.47
N PRO A 419 42.42 6.86 -13.46
CA PRO A 419 41.10 7.05 -14.08
C PRO A 419 40.31 8.12 -13.33
N TRP A 420 39.42 8.82 -14.05
CA TRP A 420 38.78 10.06 -13.60
C TRP A 420 37.86 9.93 -12.37
N TRP A 421 37.38 8.72 -12.04
CA TRP A 421 36.64 8.42 -10.80
C TRP A 421 37.52 8.41 -9.54
N MET A 422 38.85 8.52 -9.68
CA MET A 422 39.77 8.88 -8.61
C MET A 422 39.85 10.39 -8.36
N GLY A 423 39.19 11.23 -9.16
CA GLY A 423 38.89 12.61 -8.77
C GLY A 423 37.64 12.65 -7.88
N PRO A 424 37.40 13.75 -7.15
CA PRO A 424 36.13 13.94 -6.46
C PRO A 424 35.00 13.89 -7.48
N VAL A 425 34.25 12.79 -7.47
CA VAL A 425 32.97 12.69 -8.17
C VAL A 425 31.95 13.35 -7.25
N PRO A 426 31.03 14.20 -7.76
CA PRO A 426 29.83 14.54 -7.00
C PRO A 426 29.22 13.22 -6.53
N ASP A 427 28.84 13.15 -5.26
CA ASP A 427 28.28 11.94 -4.65
C ASP A 427 27.36 11.19 -5.64
N MET A 428 27.64 9.90 -5.84
CA MET A 428 26.77 9.01 -6.63
C MET A 428 25.34 9.05 -6.10
#